data_AF-A0A925AFZ6-F1
#
_entry.id   AF-A0A925AFZ6-F1
#
_cell.length_a   1.000
_cell.length_b   1.000
_cell.length_c   1.000
_cell.angle_alpha   90.00
_cell.angle_beta   90.00
_cell.angle_gamma   90.00
#
_symmetry.space_group_name_H-M   'P 1'
#
loop_
_entity.id
_entity.type
_entity.pdbx_description
1 polymer ?
#
loop_
_entity_poly.entity_id
_entity_poly.type
_entity_poly.pdbx_seq_one_letter_code
_entity_poly.pdbx_strand_id
1 'polypeptide(L)'
;RWEWRGPGGEHMVMHGVNREIVPPERGVRTEIFEMGCIPQTQSQEQLATLVLKELGGTAPGRKTLLNITVEYSSKEARDGMIASGMEHGMAAGYDRLDEILATMV
;
A
#
# COMPACT_ATOMS: atom_id res chain seq x y z
N ARG A 1 -12.91 2.66 1.26
CA ARG A 1 -12.49 4.07 1.44
C ARG A 1 -11.69 4.15 2.73
N TRP A 2 -10.54 4.78 2.67
CA TRP A 2 -9.58 4.92 3.76
C TRP A 2 -9.18 6.39 3.83
N GLU A 3 -9.03 6.92 5.04
CA GLU A 3 -8.73 8.33 5.26
C GLU A 3 -7.63 8.46 6.31
N TRP A 4 -6.69 9.37 6.05
CA TRP A 4 -5.60 9.70 6.95
C TRP A 4 -5.60 11.19 7.25
N ARG A 5 -5.18 11.53 8.47
CA ARG A 5 -4.94 12.90 8.92
C ARG A 5 -3.48 13.04 9.31
N GLY A 6 -2.80 13.99 8.67
CA GLY A 6 -1.43 14.35 9.00
C GLY A 6 -1.36 15.20 10.28
N PRO A 7 -0.17 15.30 10.90
CA PRO A 7 0.02 16.08 12.11
C PRO A 7 -0.20 17.59 11.92
N GLY A 8 -0.12 18.10 10.68
CA GLY A 8 -0.39 19.50 10.32
C GLY A 8 -1.83 19.75 9.86
N GLY A 9 -2.72 18.76 9.94
CA GLY A 9 -4.11 18.86 9.46
C GLY A 9 -4.26 18.51 7.97
N GLU A 10 -3.24 17.90 7.35
CA GLU A 10 -3.34 17.38 5.99
C GLU A 10 -4.34 16.23 5.91
N HIS A 11 -5.04 16.13 4.79
CA HIS A 11 -6.01 15.06 4.54
C HIS A 11 -5.63 14.28 3.29
N MET A 12 -5.54 12.97 3.44
CA MET A 12 -5.40 12.03 2.33
C MET A 12 -6.56 11.06 2.37
N VAL A 13 -7.18 10.84 1.22
CA VAL A 13 -8.23 9.84 1.05
C VAL A 13 -7.80 8.88 -0.05
N MET A 14 -8.01 7.60 0.17
CA MET A 14 -7.89 6.56 -0.85
C MET A 14 -9.21 5.81 -0.94
N HIS A 15 -9.62 5.45 -2.13
CA HIS A 15 -10.73 4.53 -2.34
C HIS A 15 -10.42 3.60 -3.51
N GLY A 16 -11.24 2.56 -3.67
CA GLY A 16 -11.06 1.56 -4.70
C GLY A 16 -11.84 0.29 -4.38
N VAL A 17 -11.69 -0.72 -5.23
CA VAL A 17 -12.43 -1.98 -5.15
C VAL A 17 -11.49 -3.17 -5.14
N ASN A 18 -11.77 -4.17 -4.30
CA ASN A 18 -11.09 -5.46 -4.37
C ASN A 18 -11.55 -6.20 -5.63
N ARG A 19 -10.62 -6.54 -6.51
CA ARG A 19 -10.87 -7.34 -7.73
C ARG A 19 -10.65 -8.83 -7.48
N GLU A 20 -9.71 -9.19 -6.60
CA GLU A 20 -9.35 -10.57 -6.29
C GLU A 20 -8.91 -10.68 -4.82
N ILE A 21 -9.34 -11.74 -4.13
CA ILE A 21 -8.87 -12.08 -2.77
C ILE A 21 -8.69 -13.59 -2.71
N VAL A 22 -7.45 -14.05 -2.51
CA VAL A 22 -7.08 -15.46 -2.34
C VAL A 22 -6.31 -15.59 -1.02
N PRO A 23 -6.97 -15.90 0.10
CA PRO A 23 -6.29 -15.99 1.39
C PRO A 23 -5.37 -17.21 1.52
N PRO A 24 -4.20 -17.09 2.19
CA PRO A 24 -3.55 -15.85 2.63
C PRO A 24 -2.63 -15.22 1.56
N GLU A 25 -2.57 -15.80 0.37
CA GLU A 25 -1.45 -15.63 -0.58
C GLU A 25 -1.50 -14.34 -1.39
N ARG A 26 -2.70 -13.85 -1.76
CA ARG A 26 -2.83 -12.81 -2.78
C ARG A 26 -4.06 -11.92 -2.61
N GLY A 27 -3.89 -10.64 -2.91
CA GLY A 27 -4.99 -9.69 -3.06
C GLY A 27 -4.73 -8.72 -4.21
N VAL A 28 -5.77 -8.42 -4.99
CA VAL A 28 -5.72 -7.42 -6.07
C VAL A 28 -6.81 -6.39 -5.82
N ARG A 29 -6.45 -5.12 -5.83
CA ARG A 29 -7.39 -4.00 -5.63
C ARG A 29 -7.05 -2.81 -6.49
N THR A 30 -8.05 -2.01 -6.79
CA THR A 30 -7.83 -0.68 -7.37
C THR A 30 -7.57 0.34 -6.26
N GLU A 31 -6.82 1.39 -6.59
CA GLU A 31 -6.55 2.50 -5.68
C GLU A 31 -6.65 3.83 -6.43
N ILE A 32 -7.45 4.74 -5.89
CA ILE A 32 -7.61 6.12 -6.36
C ILE A 32 -7.37 7.00 -5.15
N PHE A 33 -6.36 7.86 -5.24
CA PHE A 33 -6.02 8.80 -4.18
C PHE A 33 -6.67 10.15 -4.48
N GLU A 34 -7.43 10.69 -3.52
CA GLU A 34 -7.92 12.06 -3.53
C GLU A 34 -7.01 12.88 -2.60
N MET A 35 -6.18 13.75 -3.17
CA MET A 35 -5.32 14.66 -2.43
C MET A 35 -5.63 16.09 -2.85
N GLY A 36 -5.94 16.97 -1.88
CA GLY A 36 -6.34 18.36 -2.16
C GLY A 36 -5.29 19.22 -2.87
N CYS A 37 -4.03 18.76 -2.93
CA CYS A 37 -2.92 19.47 -3.57
C CYS A 37 -2.57 18.93 -4.97
N ILE A 38 -3.15 17.79 -5.38
CA ILE A 38 -2.93 17.21 -6.71
C ILE A 38 -4.14 17.57 -7.57
N PRO A 39 -3.97 18.18 -8.76
CA PRO A 39 -5.08 18.35 -9.68
C PRO A 39 -5.80 17.01 -9.88
N GLN A 40 -7.13 16.99 -9.71
CA GLN A 40 -7.96 15.78 -9.84
C GLN A 40 -7.73 15.03 -11.16
N THR A 41 -7.22 15.73 -12.19
CA THR A 41 -6.79 15.19 -13.48
C THR A 41 -5.62 14.19 -13.40
N GLN A 42 -4.95 14.05 -12.26
CA GLN A 42 -3.86 13.10 -12.02
C GLN A 42 -4.23 11.99 -11.01
N SER A 43 -5.42 12.03 -10.41
CA SER A 43 -5.96 10.95 -9.55
C SER A 43 -6.47 9.79 -10.42
N GLN A 44 -5.56 9.14 -11.14
CA GLN A 44 -5.90 8.00 -11.96
C GLN A 44 -5.98 6.71 -11.11
N GLU A 45 -6.86 5.81 -11.52
CA GLU A 45 -6.95 4.48 -10.94
C GLU A 45 -5.64 3.72 -11.20
N GLN A 46 -5.03 3.20 -10.14
CA GLN A 46 -3.91 2.27 -10.20
C GLN A 46 -4.33 0.90 -9.69
N LEU A 47 -3.64 -0.16 -10.14
CA LEU A 47 -3.93 -1.54 -9.75
C LEU A 47 -2.83 -2.05 -8.82
N ALA A 48 -3.17 -2.25 -7.55
CA ALA A 48 -2.26 -2.79 -6.55
C ALA A 48 -2.46 -4.31 -6.41
N THR A 49 -1.37 -5.05 -6.59
CA THR A 49 -1.29 -6.50 -6.39
C THR A 49 -0.39 -6.79 -5.20
N LEU A 50 -0.95 -7.37 -4.14
CA LEU A 50 -0.23 -7.85 -2.97
C LEU A 50 -0.05 -9.37 -3.06
N VAL A 51 1.17 -9.85 -2.82
CA VAL A 51 1.51 -11.27 -2.73
C VAL A 51 2.30 -11.53 -1.46
N LEU A 52 1.87 -12.53 -0.69
CA LEU A 52 2.54 -13.03 0.50
C LEU A 52 3.20 -14.38 0.19
N LYS A 53 4.49 -14.50 0.51
CA LYS A 53 5.25 -15.75 0.37
C LYS A 53 5.85 -16.13 1.71
N GLU A 54 5.60 -17.35 2.15
CA GLU A 54 6.24 -17.90 3.35
C GLU A 54 7.71 -18.22 3.06
N LEU A 55 8.59 -17.79 3.96
CA LEU A 55 10.02 -18.06 3.95
C LEU A 55 10.35 -18.91 5.18
N GLY A 56 11.13 -19.98 4.97
CA GLY A 56 11.57 -20.87 6.05
C GLY A 56 10.61 -22.02 6.40
N GLY A 57 9.46 -22.12 5.73
CA GLY A 57 8.52 -23.24 5.90
C GLY A 57 8.02 -23.39 7.34
N THR A 58 7.96 -24.63 7.85
CA THR A 58 7.49 -24.92 9.22
C THR A 58 8.56 -24.74 10.31
N ALA A 59 9.73 -24.21 9.97
CA ALA A 59 10.81 -24.03 10.91
C ALA A 59 10.51 -22.90 11.93
N PRO A 60 11.05 -22.98 13.16
CA PRO A 60 11.08 -21.85 14.08
C PRO A 60 11.71 -20.62 13.43
N GLY A 61 11.09 -19.46 13.58
CA GLY A 61 11.57 -18.21 12.97
C GLY A 61 11.19 -18.04 11.49
N ARG A 62 10.14 -18.73 11.02
CA ARG A 62 9.52 -18.46 9.71
C ARG A 62 9.21 -16.97 9.52
N LYS A 63 9.32 -16.50 8.28
CA LYS A 63 9.08 -15.10 7.90
C LYS A 63 8.11 -15.04 6.73
N THR A 64 7.51 -13.89 6.51
CA THR A 64 6.68 -13.64 5.33
C THR A 64 7.33 -12.56 4.48
N LEU A 65 7.57 -12.87 3.21
CA LEU A 65 7.90 -11.87 2.21
C LEU A 65 6.61 -11.31 1.62
N LEU A 66 6.37 -10.02 1.89
CA LEU A 66 5.27 -9.26 1.32
C LEU A 66 5.77 -8.47 0.11
N ASN A 67 5.15 -8.67 -1.05
CA ASN A 67 5.41 -7.87 -2.25
C ASN A 67 4.14 -7.11 -2.63
N ILE A 68 4.25 -5.82 -2.87
CA ILE A 68 3.19 -5.02 -3.50
C ILE A 68 3.71 -4.49 -4.82
N THR A 69 3.04 -4.84 -5.91
CA THR A 69 3.28 -4.30 -7.24
C THR A 69 2.13 -3.38 -7.60
N VAL A 70 2.43 -2.13 -7.95
CA VAL A 70 1.43 -1.13 -8.34
C VAL A 70 1.60 -0.78 -9.80
N GLU A 71 0.55 -1.01 -10.59
CA GLU A 71 0.50 -0.69 -12.01
C GLU A 71 -0.21 0.67 -12.21
N TYR A 72 0.46 1.57 -12.93
CA TYR A 72 -0.02 2.92 -13.22
C TYR A 72 -0.39 3.04 -14.69
N SER A 73 -1.36 3.90 -14.99
CA SER A 73 -1.84 4.14 -16.37
C SER A 73 -0.81 4.84 -17.26
N SER A 74 0.16 5.55 -16.70
CA SER A 74 1.24 6.19 -17.45
C SER A 74 2.55 6.26 -16.67
N LYS A 75 3.64 6.52 -17.39
CA LYS A 75 4.96 6.76 -16.80
C LYS A 75 4.95 7.99 -15.89
N GLU A 76 4.29 9.06 -16.33
CA GLU A 76 4.20 10.32 -15.61
C GLU A 76 3.45 10.13 -14.28
N ALA A 77 2.37 9.34 -14.26
CA ALA A 77 1.65 9.02 -13.03
C ALA A 77 2.53 8.22 -12.04
N ARG A 78 3.25 7.20 -12.53
CA ARG A 78 4.21 6.43 -11.72
C ARG A 78 5.31 7.33 -11.15
N ASP A 79 5.94 8.14 -12.01
CA ASP A 79 7.06 8.99 -11.63
C ASP A 79 6.61 10.09 -10.65
N GLY A 80 5.40 10.61 -10.83
CA GLY A 80 4.75 11.52 -9.88
C GLY A 80 4.50 10.88 -8.52
N MET A 81 4.06 9.62 -8.47
CA MET A 81 3.90 8.90 -7.21
C MET A 81 5.24 8.63 -6.52
N ILE A 82 6.29 8.27 -7.27
CA ILE A 82 7.65 8.14 -6.71
C ILE A 82 8.12 9.47 -6.12
N ALA A 83 7.88 10.59 -6.82
CA ALA A 83 8.25 11.92 -6.34
C ALA A 83 7.42 12.40 -5.13
N SER A 84 6.27 11.78 -4.87
CA SER A 84 5.40 12.15 -3.73
C SER A 84 5.99 11.77 -2.36
N GLY A 85 7.01 10.91 -2.33
CA GLY A 85 7.58 10.39 -1.09
C GLY A 85 6.76 9.26 -0.45
N MET A 86 5.92 8.56 -1.24
CA MET A 86 5.03 7.50 -0.76
C MET A 86 5.76 6.42 0.07
N GLU A 87 7.02 6.17 -0.26
CA GLU A 87 7.89 5.18 0.36
C GLU A 87 8.10 5.45 1.85
N HIS A 88 8.16 6.71 2.27
CA HIS A 88 8.28 7.07 3.68
C HIS A 88 7.01 6.70 4.46
N GLY A 89 5.85 6.96 3.87
CA GLY A 89 4.56 6.59 4.45
C GLY A 89 4.41 5.07 4.57
N MET A 90 4.81 4.33 3.53
CA MET A 90 4.80 2.86 3.56
C MET A 90 5.78 2.31 4.60
N ALA A 91 7.02 2.81 4.65
CA ALA A 91 8.03 2.37 5.61
C ALA A 91 7.55 2.56 7.05
N ALA A 92 7.04 3.74 7.38
CA ALA A 92 6.48 3.99 8.70
C ALA A 92 5.24 3.12 9.01
N GLY A 93 4.52 2.65 7.98
CA GLY A 93 3.46 1.66 8.13
C GLY A 93 3.99 0.27 8.49
N TYR A 94 5.08 -0.17 7.85
CA TYR A 94 5.74 -1.44 8.15
C TYR A 94 6.42 -1.44 9.52
N ASP A 95 7.05 -0.33 9.94
CA ASP A 95 7.63 -0.21 11.29
C ASP A 95 6.55 -0.42 12.36
N ARG A 96 5.36 0.17 12.17
CA ARG A 96 4.21 -0.04 13.07
C ARG A 96 3.67 -1.48 13.00
N LEU A 97 3.71 -2.10 11.83
CA LEU A 97 3.31 -3.50 11.69
C LEU A 97 4.26 -4.41 12.48
N ASP A 98 5.57 -4.15 12.44
CA ASP A 98 6.56 -4.88 13.21
C ASP A 98 6.31 -4.74 14.72
N GLU A 99 6.01 -3.53 15.21
CA GLU A 99 5.62 -3.29 16.60
C GLU A 99 4.39 -4.13 16.99
N ILE A 100 3.34 -4.13 16.16
CA ILE A 100 2.13 -4.92 16.42
C ILE A 100 2.46 -6.42 16.44
N LEU A 101 3.17 -6.94 15.45
CA LEU A 101 3.51 -8.36 15.36
C LEU A 101 4.37 -8.82 16.53
N ALA A 102 5.26 -7.97 17.06
CA ALA A 102 6.03 -8.26 18.26
C ALA A 102 5.17 -8.45 19.52
N THR A 103 3.95 -7.90 19.55
CA THR A 103 2.98 -8.11 20.64
C THR A 103 2.14 -9.37 20.49
N MET A 104 2.15 -10.01 19.31
CA MET A 104 1.32 -11.18 19.00
C MET A 104 2.05 -12.52 19.26
N VAL A 105 3.11 -12.49 20.07
CA VAL A 105 3.93 -13.64 20.48
C VAL A 105 3.29 -14.36 21.68
#